data_AF-A0A095AUP9-F1
#
_entry.id   AF-A0A095AUP9-F1
#
_cell.length_a   1.000
_cell.length_b   1.000
_cell.length_c   1.000
_cell.angle_alpha   90.00
_cell.angle_beta   90.00
_cell.angle_gamma   90.00
#
_symmetry.space_group_name_H-M   'P 1'
#
loop_
_entity.id
_entity.type
_entity.pdbx_description
1 polymer ?
#
loop_
_entity_poly.entity_id
_entity_poly.type
_entity_poly.pdbx_seq_one_letter_code
_entity_poly.pdbx_strand_id
1 'polypeptide(L)' 'MSRDDRLRLWRAERAVDRMEEMDRKIFLAIRVEELSYPAIAERFGITVAEVEWHFAGALRVLMIAMDEKDPWWWRFRL' A
#
# COMPACT_ATOMS: atom_id res chain seq x y z
N MET A 1 -17.21 -5.57 11.34
CA MET A 1 -16.03 -6.09 10.62
C MET A 1 -15.71 -7.48 11.15
N SER A 2 -15.51 -8.47 10.28
CA SER A 2 -15.14 -9.83 10.69
C SER A 2 -13.68 -9.91 11.18
N ARG A 3 -13.29 -11.02 11.82
CA ARG A 3 -11.88 -11.27 12.22
C ARG A 3 -10.96 -11.25 10.99
N ASP A 4 -11.40 -11.83 9.88
CA ASP A 4 -10.64 -11.90 8.64
C ASP A 4 -10.48 -10.51 8.00
N ASP A 5 -11.51 -9.68 8.05
CA ASP A 5 -11.42 -8.29 7.57
C ASP A 5 -10.42 -7.49 8.40
N ARG A 6 -10.42 -7.66 9.74
CA ARG A 6 -9.45 -7.00 10.63
C ARG A 6 -8.02 -7.43 10.32
N LEU A 7 -7.83 -8.72 10.02
CA LEU A 7 -6.51 -9.25 9.68
C LEU A 7 -6.02 -8.72 8.33
N ARG A 8 -6.90 -8.68 7.32
CA ARG A 8 -6.58 -8.09 6.00
C ARG A 8 -6.24 -6.61 6.12
N LEU A 9 -7.01 -5.84 6.90
CA LEU A 9 -6.72 -4.44 7.15
C LEU A 9 -5.36 -4.26 7.83
N TRP A 10 -5.09 -5.02 8.89
CA TRP A 10 -3.81 -4.97 9.58
C TRP A 10 -2.62 -5.29 8.67
N ARG A 11 -2.75 -6.27 7.76
CA ARG A 11 -1.70 -6.57 6.77
C ARG A 11 -1.48 -5.41 5.80
N ALA A 12 -2.57 -4.81 5.32
CA ALA A 12 -2.49 -3.66 4.42
C ALA A 12 -1.83 -2.46 5.10
N GLU A 13 -2.19 -2.14 6.34
CA GLU A 13 -1.55 -1.08 7.15
C GLU A 13 -0.05 -1.35 7.30
N ARG A 14 0.32 -2.57 7.69
CA ARG A 14 1.73 -2.96 7.83
C ARG A 14 2.50 -2.95 6.51
N ALA A 15 1.83 -3.19 5.39
CA ALA A 15 2.44 -3.08 4.06
C ALA A 15 2.74 -1.62 3.73
N VAL A 16 1.78 -0.72 3.97
CA VAL A 16 1.93 0.73 3.77
C VAL A 16 3.07 1.29 4.63
N ASP A 17 3.21 0.84 5.88
CA ASP A 17 4.30 1.25 6.76
C ASP A 17 5.70 0.89 6.22
N ARG A 18 5.80 -0.17 5.43
CA ARG A 18 7.05 -0.69 4.87
C ARG A 18 7.39 -0.12 3.49
N MET A 19 6.47 0.61 2.85
CA MET A 19 6.74 1.25 1.57
C MET A 19 7.80 2.33 1.71
N GLU A 20 8.61 2.51 0.66
CA GLU A 20 9.47 3.68 0.55
C GLU A 20 8.63 4.97 0.63
N GLU A 21 9.25 6.07 1.05
CA GLU A 21 8.51 7.29 1.38
C GLU A 21 7.66 7.80 0.20
N MET A 22 8.23 7.82 -1.01
CA MET A 22 7.51 8.30 -2.20
C MET A 22 6.45 7.30 -2.67
N ASP A 23 6.76 6.01 -2.67
CA ASP A 23 5.80 4.93 -2.98
C ASP A 23 4.56 5.03 -2.05
N ARG A 24 4.78 5.25 -0.75
CA ARG A 24 3.71 5.44 0.23
C ARG A 24 2.86 6.67 -0.08
N LYS A 25 3.49 7.82 -0.37
CA LYS A 25 2.78 9.06 -0.70
C LYS A 25 1.89 8.87 -1.93
N ILE A 26 2.42 8.25 -2.99
CA ILE A 26 1.68 8.02 -4.23
C ILE A 26 0.56 7.00 -4.02
N PHE A 27 0.83 5.90 -3.30
CA PHE A 27 -0.20 4.91 -2.98
C PHE A 27 -1.38 5.53 -2.23
N LEU A 28 -1.12 6.34 -1.20
CA LEU A 28 -2.18 7.01 -0.43
C LEU A 28 -2.91 8.07 -1.27
N ALA A 29 -2.19 8.83 -2.09
CA ALA A 29 -2.80 9.79 -3.00
C ALA A 29 -3.79 9.12 -3.97
N ILE A 30 -3.47 7.93 -4.48
CA ILE A 30 -4.36 7.17 -5.39
C ILE A 30 -5.49 6.47 -4.63
N ARG A 31 -5.18 5.79 -3.51
CA ARG A 31 -6.11 4.85 -2.85
C ARG A 31 -6.95 5.46 -1.74
N VAL A 32 -6.51 6.58 -1.17
CA VAL A 32 -7.20 7.26 -0.06
C VAL A 32 -7.70 8.63 -0.50
N GLU A 33 -6.88 9.39 -1.23
CA GLU A 33 -7.27 10.73 -1.72
C GLU A 33 -7.92 10.70 -3.11
N GLU A 34 -7.93 9.53 -3.77
CA GLU A 34 -8.54 9.31 -5.09
C GLU A 34 -8.03 10.25 -6.20
N LEU A 35 -6.78 10.72 -6.09
CA LEU A 35 -6.15 11.59 -7.09
C LEU A 35 -5.79 10.82 -8.37
N SER A 36 -5.89 11.49 -9.51
CA SER A 36 -5.43 10.97 -10.79
C SER A 36 -3.91 11.08 -10.94
N TYR A 37 -3.31 10.25 -11.79
CA TYR A 37 -1.86 10.29 -12.06
C TYR A 37 -1.35 11.68 -12.47
N PRO A 38 -2.03 12.45 -13.36
CA PRO A 38 -1.60 13.81 -13.68
C PRO A 38 -1.65 14.77 -12.49
N ALA A 39 -2.68 14.68 -11.64
CA ALA A 39 -2.78 15.53 -10.45
C ALA A 39 -1.68 15.22 -9.43
N ILE A 40 -1.29 13.95 -9.30
CA ILE A 40 -0.17 13.52 -8.45
C ILE A 40 1.16 14.00 -9.02
N ALA A 41 1.36 13.84 -10.33
CA ALA A 41 2.54 14.32 -11.05
C ALA A 41 2.75 15.83 -10.82
N GLU A 42 1.69 16.63 -10.97
CA GLU A 42 1.69 18.05 -10.68
C GLU A 42 2.00 18.35 -9.20
N ARG A 43 1.31 17.67 -8.27
CA ARG A 43 1.48 17.87 -6.82
C ARG A 43 2.90 17.64 -6.33
N PHE A 44 3.58 16.62 -6.85
CA PHE A 44 4.91 16.22 -6.41
C PHE A 44 6.04 16.70 -7.33
N GLY A 45 5.72 17.38 -8.44
CA GLY A 45 6.71 17.89 -9.39
C GLY A 45 7.47 16.79 -10.12
N ILE A 46 6.79 15.68 -10.43
CA ILE A 46 7.36 14.50 -11.12
C ILE A 46 6.57 14.22 -12.39
N THR A 47 7.10 13.37 -13.26
CA THR A 47 6.40 12.90 -14.47
C THR A 47 5.35 11.85 -14.14
N VAL A 48 4.35 11.69 -15.01
CA VAL A 48 3.37 10.59 -14.88
C VAL A 48 4.05 9.22 -14.86
N ALA A 49 5.12 9.05 -15.64
CA ALA A 49 5.90 7.80 -15.66
C ALA A 49 6.57 7.51 -14.31
N GLU A 50 7.06 8.53 -13.60
CA GLU A 50 7.58 8.38 -12.24
C GLU A 50 6.46 8.03 -11.25
N VAL A 51 5.25 8.60 -11.41
CA VAL A 51 4.08 8.20 -10.61
C VAL A 51 3.77 6.70 -10.80
N GLU A 52 3.74 6.24 -12.05
CA GLU A 52 3.51 4.82 -12.37
C GLU A 52 4.59 3.92 -11.77
N TRP A 53 5.86 4.33 -11.84
CA TRP A 53 6.99 3.59 -11.28
C TRP A 53 6.86 3.41 -9.75
N HIS A 54 6.61 4.50 -9.04
CA HIS A 54 6.42 4.50 -7.59
C HIS A 54 5.16 3.72 -7.18
N PHE A 55 4.08 3.84 -7.94
CA PHE A 55 2.87 3.07 -7.67
C PHE A 55 3.07 1.57 -7.89
N ALA A 56 3.83 1.18 -8.92
CA ALA A 56 4.22 -0.22 -9.12
C ALA A 56 5.09 -0.75 -7.97
N GLY A 57 5.99 0.08 -7.43
CA GLY A 57 6.76 -0.21 -6.21
C GLY A 57 5.85 -0.48 -5.00
N ALA A 58 4.90 0.40 -4.74
CA ALA A 58 3.91 0.24 -3.68
C ALA A 58 3.07 -1.04 -3.85
N LEU A 59 2.59 -1.33 -5.06
CA LEU A 59 1.83 -2.55 -5.34
C LEU A 59 2.65 -3.82 -5.10
N ARG A 60 3.95 -3.81 -5.42
CA ARG A 60 4.85 -4.93 -5.11
C ARG A 60 4.94 -5.21 -3.62
N VAL A 61 5.11 -4.16 -2.80
CA VAL A 61 5.17 -4.29 -1.33
C VAL A 61 3.84 -4.84 -0.79
N LEU A 62 2.72 -4.32 -1.27
CA LEU A 62 1.39 -4.78 -0.87
C LEU A 62 1.16 -6.25 -1.23
N MET A 63 1.49 -6.66 -2.46
CA MET A 63 1.35 -8.05 -2.91
C MET A 63 2.16 -9.02 -2.03
N ILE A 64 3.42 -8.69 -1.72
CA ILE A 64 4.27 -9.52 -0.85
C ILE A 64 3.66 -9.65 0.55
N ALA A 65 3.20 -8.54 1.13
CA ALA A 65 2.61 -8.55 2.48
C ALA A 65 1.28 -9.32 2.55
N MET A 66 0.51 -9.33 1.45
CA MET A 66 -0.77 -10.04 1.39
C MET A 66 -0.61 -11.55 1.10
N ASP A 67 0.48 -11.95 0.46
CA ASP A 67 0.81 -13.36 0.18
C ASP A 67 1.57 -14.05 1.33
N GLU A 68 2.04 -13.28 2.32
CA GLU A 68 2.73 -13.81 3.49
C GLU A 68 1.80 -14.77 4.29
N LYS A 69 2.17 -16.06 4.35
CA LYS A 69 1.40 -17.07 5.06
C LYS A 69 1.33 -16.74 6.55
N ASP A 70 0.13 -16.88 7.13
CA ASP A 70 -0.05 -16.72 8.57
C ASP A 70 0.86 -17.67 9.35
N PRO A 71 1.74 -17.15 10.21
CA PRO A 71 2.51 -18.00 11.09
C PRO A 71 1.56 -18.77 12.02
N TRP A 72 1.85 -20.06 12.23
CA TRP A 72 0.97 -20.98 12.96
C TRP A 72 0.52 -20.49 14.35
N TRP A 73 1.35 -19.69 15.03
CA TRP A 73 1.07 -19.11 16.34
C TRP A 73 0.01 -17.99 16.33
N TRP A 74 -0.38 -17.49 15.14
CA TRP A 74 -1.41 -16.46 14.97
C TRP A 74 -2.82 -16.92 15.30
N ARG A 75 -3.07 -18.24 15.34
CA ARG A 75 -4.36 -18.80 15.78
C ARG A 75 -4.74 -18.33 17.20
N PHE A 76 -3.75 -17.93 18.00
CA PHE A 76 -3.88 -17.52 19.39
C PHE A 76 -3.71 -16.01 19.61
N ARG A 77 -3.56 -15.22 18.54
CA ARG A 77 -3.51 -13.74 18.62
C ARG A 77 -4.88 -13.16 18.25
N LEU A 78 -5.37 -12.29 19.13
CA LEU A 78 -6.75 -11.77 19.30
C LEU A 78 -7.68 -12.71 20.07
#